data_AF-A0A9E5H2S4-F1
#
_entry.id   AF-A0A9E5H2S4-F1
#
_cell.length_a   1.000
_cell.length_b   1.000
_cell.length_c   1.000
_cell.angle_alpha   90.00
_cell.angle_beta   90.00
_cell.angle_gamma   90.00
#
_symmetry.space_group_name_H-M   'P 1'
#
loop_
_entity.id
_entity.type
_entity.pdbx_description
1 polymer ?
#
loop_
_entity_poly.entity_id
_entity_poly.type
_entity_poly.pdbx_seq_one_letter_code
_entity_poly.pdbx_strand_id
1 'polypeptide(L)'
;MIPENEYAPYYKNYIQQIEKNGKSIVENLMIAQENFQQSLQNISEEKQHFAYASEKWNMKEVVQHIIDTERVFCYRALCFARNDKTSLPGFDQDLFVANVNANTINWADLLTEMAIVRQGTILLFKSFSEESLKRIGVGSEKNMSVRAIGFLCSGHQIHHLNILKERYF
;
A
#
# COMPACT_ATOMS: atom_id res chain seq x y z
N MET A 1 -0.44 1.08 19.94
CA MET A 1 0.94 1.48 19.62
C MET A 1 1.72 0.26 19.17
N ILE A 2 2.03 0.21 17.88
CA ILE A 2 2.92 -0.78 17.29
C ILE A 2 4.34 -0.45 17.77
N PRO A 3 5.00 -1.34 18.50
CA PRO A 3 6.38 -1.15 18.95
C PRO A 3 7.33 -0.82 17.79
N GLU A 4 8.28 0.09 17.99
CA GLU A 4 9.21 0.53 16.93
C GLU A 4 10.14 -0.60 16.42
N ASN A 5 10.30 -1.69 17.18
CA ASN A 5 11.05 -2.87 16.73
C ASN A 5 10.26 -3.80 15.79
N GLU A 6 8.99 -3.49 15.52
CA GLU A 6 8.12 -4.25 14.60
C GLU A 6 8.06 -3.67 13.18
N TYR A 7 8.85 -2.64 12.87
CA TYR A 7 8.98 -2.09 11.52
C TYR A 7 10.28 -1.29 11.38
N ALA A 8 10.74 -1.11 10.14
CA ALA A 8 11.91 -0.28 9.87
C ALA A 8 11.63 1.22 10.13
N PRO A 9 12.61 2.03 10.60
CA PRO A 9 12.38 3.44 10.97
C PRO A 9 11.74 4.31 9.89
N TYR A 10 12.04 4.07 8.61
CA TYR A 10 11.45 4.83 7.50
C TYR A 10 9.94 4.59 7.34
N TYR A 11 9.39 3.51 7.93
CA TYR A 11 7.97 3.23 7.94
C TYR A 11 7.18 4.03 9.00
N LYS A 12 7.89 4.67 9.94
CA LYS A 12 7.32 5.34 11.10
C LYS A 12 6.24 6.36 10.73
N ASN A 13 6.49 7.18 9.71
CA ASN A 13 5.55 8.24 9.33
C ASN A 13 4.23 7.68 8.79
N TYR A 14 4.27 6.61 7.97
CA TYR A 14 3.07 5.95 7.47
C TYR A 14 2.24 5.34 8.59
N ILE A 15 2.89 4.68 9.55
CA ILE A 15 2.21 3.99 10.66
C ILE A 15 1.63 5.01 11.66
N GLN A 16 2.42 6.01 12.07
CA GLN A 16 2.00 6.99 13.07
C GLN A 16 0.82 7.85 12.63
N GLN A 17 0.71 8.14 11.32
CA GLN A 17 -0.43 8.88 10.79
C GLN A 17 -1.75 8.13 11.02
N ILE A 18 -1.71 6.80 10.93
CA ILE A 18 -2.90 5.96 11.03
C ILE A 18 -3.18 5.56 12.47
N GLU A 19 -2.16 5.16 13.21
CA GLU A 19 -2.32 4.61 14.55
C GLU A 19 -2.95 5.58 15.56
N LYS A 20 -2.71 6.88 15.41
CA LYS A 20 -3.25 7.92 16.31
C LYS A 20 -4.78 8.02 16.28
N ASN A 21 -5.44 7.46 15.27
CA ASN A 21 -6.89 7.58 15.12
C ASN A 21 -7.69 6.52 15.90
N GLY A 22 -7.02 5.55 16.54
CA GLY A 22 -7.64 4.51 17.37
C GLY A 22 -8.42 3.43 16.61
N LYS A 23 -8.42 3.43 15.28
CA LYS A 23 -9.14 2.45 14.45
C LYS A 23 -8.32 1.18 14.20
N SER A 24 -9.01 0.07 13.98
CA SER A 24 -8.41 -1.21 13.62
C SER A 24 -7.77 -1.19 12.22
N ILE A 25 -6.97 -2.21 11.91
CA ILE A 25 -6.38 -2.41 10.58
C ILE A 25 -7.49 -2.42 9.51
N VAL A 26 -8.57 -3.19 9.73
CA VAL A 26 -9.67 -3.34 8.77
C VAL A 26 -10.41 -2.03 8.53
N GLU A 27 -10.71 -1.28 9.59
CA GLU A 27 -11.37 0.03 9.45
C GLU A 27 -10.51 1.02 8.66
N ASN A 28 -9.20 1.07 8.93
CA ASN A 28 -8.28 1.93 8.19
C ASN A 28 -8.16 1.52 6.71
N LEU A 29 -8.13 0.22 6.42
CA LEU A 29 -8.11 -0.30 5.06
C LEU A 29 -9.36 0.13 4.28
N MET A 30 -10.54 0.09 4.91
CA MET A 30 -11.80 0.51 4.30
C MET A 30 -11.84 2.02 4.05
N ILE A 31 -11.50 2.82 5.07
CA ILE A 31 -11.52 4.29 4.98
C ILE A 31 -10.52 4.80 3.95
N ALA A 32 -9.30 4.26 3.92
CA ALA A 32 -8.28 4.65 2.96
C ALA A 32 -8.73 4.36 1.52
N GLN A 33 -9.39 3.23 1.29
CA GLN A 33 -9.91 2.86 -0.03
C GLN A 33 -11.07 3.75 -0.48
N GLU A 34 -12.01 4.05 0.42
CA GLU A 34 -13.13 4.93 0.11
C GLU A 34 -12.63 6.32 -0.30
N ASN A 35 -11.71 6.90 0.49
CA ASN A 35 -11.11 8.20 0.18
C ASN A 35 -10.32 8.17 -1.15
N PHE A 36 -9.57 7.09 -1.38
CA PHE A 36 -8.82 6.90 -2.63
C PHE A 36 -9.76 6.90 -3.84
N GLN A 37 -10.83 6.10 -3.80
CA GLN A 37 -11.79 6.00 -4.89
C GLN A 37 -12.54 7.31 -5.12
N GLN A 38 -13.05 7.95 -4.06
CA GLN A 38 -13.75 9.24 -4.16
C GLN A 38 -12.86 10.34 -4.75
N SER A 39 -11.57 10.35 -4.40
CA SER A 39 -10.62 11.36 -4.88
C SER A 39 -10.24 11.16 -6.35
N LEU A 40 -10.30 9.93 -6.87
CA LEU A 40 -9.73 9.57 -8.17
C LEU A 40 -10.76 9.15 -9.22
N GLN A 41 -12.03 8.96 -8.87
CA GLN A 41 -13.06 8.49 -9.81
C GLN A 41 -13.30 9.43 -11.01
N ASN A 42 -13.11 10.74 -10.85
CA ASN A 42 -13.48 11.76 -11.85
C ASN A 42 -12.26 12.54 -12.36
N ILE A 43 -11.20 11.85 -12.76
CA ILE A 43 -9.98 12.47 -13.30
C ILE A 43 -10.07 12.50 -14.84
N SER A 44 -9.83 13.68 -15.44
CA SER A 44 -9.78 13.83 -16.90
C SER A 44 -8.65 12.99 -17.50
N GLU A 45 -8.83 12.51 -18.74
CA GLU A 45 -7.83 11.68 -19.42
C GLU A 45 -6.45 12.36 -19.47
N GLU A 46 -6.39 13.66 -19.75
CA GLU A 46 -5.16 14.45 -19.71
C GLU A 46 -4.45 14.35 -18.35
N LYS A 47 -5.19 14.51 -17.25
CA LYS A 47 -4.63 14.44 -15.89
C LYS A 47 -4.18 13.03 -15.52
N GLN A 48 -4.82 11.98 -16.05
CA GLN A 48 -4.38 10.60 -15.83
C GLN A 48 -2.95 10.36 -16.37
N HIS A 49 -2.58 11.05 -17.45
CA HIS A 49 -1.26 10.97 -18.08
C HIS A 49 -0.28 12.07 -17.63
N PHE A 50 -0.72 12.98 -16.76
CA PHE A 50 0.10 14.09 -16.29
C PHE A 50 1.17 13.65 -15.29
N ALA A 51 2.40 14.14 -15.50
CA ALA A 51 3.51 14.08 -14.56
C ALA A 51 3.99 15.50 -14.22
N TYR A 52 4.19 15.80 -12.93
CA TYR A 52 4.49 17.16 -12.47
C TYR A 52 5.91 17.65 -12.77
N ALA A 53 6.81 16.76 -13.19
CA ALA A 53 8.16 17.09 -13.62
C ALA A 53 8.72 15.97 -14.52
N SER A 54 9.80 16.28 -15.24
CA SER A 54 10.56 15.25 -15.97
C SER A 54 11.03 14.14 -15.03
N GLU A 55 11.03 12.90 -15.52
CA GLU A 55 11.41 11.68 -14.78
C GLU A 55 10.51 11.35 -13.57
N LYS A 56 9.39 12.06 -13.39
CA LYS A 56 8.38 11.72 -12.39
C LYS A 56 7.28 10.89 -13.00
N TRP A 57 6.74 9.99 -12.18
CA TRP A 57 5.64 9.14 -12.58
C TRP A 57 4.40 9.96 -12.93
N ASN A 58 3.62 9.50 -13.90
CA ASN A 58 2.27 10.03 -14.12
C ASN A 58 1.27 9.44 -13.10
N MET A 59 0.04 9.94 -13.08
CA MET A 59 -0.98 9.44 -12.13
C MET A 59 -1.23 7.93 -12.28
N LYS A 60 -1.30 7.39 -13.51
CA LYS A 60 -1.52 5.95 -13.75
C LYS A 60 -0.41 5.10 -13.14
N GLU A 61 0.84 5.51 -13.32
CA GLU A 61 2.01 4.85 -12.73
C GLU A 61 2.00 4.90 -11.19
N VAL A 62 1.59 6.03 -10.60
CA VAL A 62 1.43 6.13 -9.13
C VAL A 62 0.35 5.17 -8.63
N VAL A 63 -0.80 5.08 -9.31
CA VAL A 63 -1.86 4.13 -8.93
C VAL A 63 -1.36 2.69 -9.03
N GLN A 64 -0.71 2.34 -10.14
CA GLN A 64 -0.13 1.01 -10.33
C GLN A 64 0.90 0.65 -9.26
N HIS A 65 1.78 1.59 -8.90
CA HIS A 65 2.74 1.43 -7.81
C HIS A 65 2.06 1.07 -6.47
N ILE A 66 0.94 1.72 -6.14
CA ILE A 66 0.17 1.42 -4.91
C ILE A 66 -0.36 -0.02 -4.95
N ILE A 67 -0.95 -0.42 -6.08
CA ILE A 67 -1.50 -1.77 -6.27
C ILE A 67 -0.41 -2.83 -6.08
N ASP A 68 0.74 -2.68 -6.74
CA ASP A 68 1.81 -3.68 -6.68
C ASP A 68 2.49 -3.72 -5.31
N THR A 69 2.65 -2.56 -4.67
CA THR A 69 3.18 -2.49 -3.30
C THR A 69 2.26 -3.22 -2.32
N GLU A 70 0.94 -3.06 -2.45
CA GLU A 70 -0.01 -3.76 -1.57
C GLU A 70 0.03 -5.28 -1.76
N ARG A 71 0.24 -5.77 -2.98
CA ARG A 71 0.44 -7.20 -3.25
C ARG A 71 1.71 -7.73 -2.58
N VAL A 72 2.82 -7.01 -2.69
CA VAL A 72 4.09 -7.36 -2.03
C VAL A 72 3.90 -7.39 -0.50
N PHE A 73 3.21 -6.40 0.05
CA PHE A 73 2.86 -6.34 1.47
C PHE A 73 2.01 -7.53 1.88
N CYS A 74 0.96 -7.87 1.14
CA CYS A 74 0.09 -9.01 1.44
C CYS A 74 0.83 -10.35 1.37
N TYR A 75 1.72 -10.53 0.40
CA TYR A 75 2.55 -11.74 0.32
C TYR A 75 3.44 -11.88 1.56
N ARG A 76 4.12 -10.80 1.98
CA ARG A 76 4.91 -10.78 3.22
C ARG A 76 4.06 -11.08 4.45
N ALA A 77 2.91 -10.40 4.57
CA ALA A 77 1.99 -10.61 5.68
C ALA A 77 1.53 -12.07 5.75
N LEU A 78 1.23 -12.70 4.61
CA LEU A 78 0.85 -14.10 4.54
C LEU A 78 1.98 -15.01 5.04
N CYS A 79 3.20 -14.89 4.50
CA CYS A 79 4.36 -15.67 4.93
C CYS A 79 4.60 -15.54 6.44
N PHE A 80 4.64 -14.31 6.95
CA PHE A 80 4.91 -14.03 8.37
C PHE A 80 3.78 -14.58 9.25
N ALA A 81 2.53 -14.42 8.83
CA ALA A 81 1.36 -14.96 9.51
C ALA A 81 1.30 -16.49 9.45
N ARG A 82 2.03 -17.16 8.55
CA ARG A 82 2.19 -18.63 8.53
C ARG A 82 3.47 -19.10 9.20
N ASN A 83 4.16 -18.19 9.90
CA ASN A 83 5.40 -18.45 10.62
C ASN A 83 6.55 -18.94 9.72
N ASP A 84 6.47 -18.64 8.42
CA ASP A 84 7.58 -18.81 7.49
C ASP A 84 8.72 -17.88 7.92
N LYS A 85 9.92 -18.45 8.04
CA LYS A 85 11.14 -17.74 8.49
C LYS A 85 12.03 -17.31 7.33
N THR A 86 11.61 -17.56 6.09
CA THR A 86 12.30 -17.08 4.89
C THR A 86 12.42 -15.56 4.92
N SER A 87 13.64 -15.05 4.77
CA SER A 87 13.87 -13.63 4.59
C SER A 87 13.40 -13.23 3.20
N LEU A 88 12.39 -12.36 3.12
CA LEU A 88 11.81 -11.95 1.86
C LEU A 88 12.57 -10.75 1.28
N PRO A 89 12.93 -10.77 -0.03
CA PRO A 89 13.70 -9.70 -0.63
C PRO A 89 12.92 -8.39 -0.65
N GLY A 90 13.67 -7.28 -0.78
CA GLY A 90 13.11 -6.02 -1.24
C GLY A 90 12.65 -6.10 -2.69
N PHE A 91 12.00 -5.04 -3.16
CA PHE A 91 11.72 -4.85 -4.57
C PHE A 91 12.12 -3.43 -4.97
N ASP A 92 12.49 -3.26 -6.23
CA ASP A 92 12.80 -1.97 -6.82
C ASP A 92 11.50 -1.41 -7.42
N GLN A 93 10.97 -0.37 -6.80
CA GLN A 93 9.72 0.26 -7.22
C GLN A 93 9.84 0.96 -8.58
N ASP A 94 11.00 1.54 -8.89
CA ASP A 94 11.25 2.23 -10.16
C ASP A 94 11.36 1.20 -11.29
N LEU A 95 12.01 0.06 -11.02
CA LEU A 95 12.02 -1.06 -11.95
C LEU A 95 10.61 -1.62 -12.20
N PHE A 96 9.78 -1.75 -11.16
CA PHE A 96 8.40 -2.23 -11.32
C PHE A 96 7.59 -1.26 -12.18
N VAL A 97 7.66 0.04 -11.90
CA VAL A 97 6.95 1.07 -12.68
C VAL A 97 7.47 1.15 -14.12
N ALA A 98 8.78 1.01 -14.34
CA ALA A 98 9.36 1.00 -15.69
C ALA A 98 8.94 -0.22 -16.53
N ASN A 99 8.53 -1.32 -15.89
CA ASN A 99 8.14 -2.57 -16.55
C ASN A 99 6.64 -2.83 -16.53
N VAL A 100 5.82 -1.84 -16.18
CA VAL A 100 4.37 -1.90 -16.32
C VAL A 100 3.91 -0.91 -17.38
N ASN A 101 3.06 -1.38 -18.30
CA ASN A 101 2.43 -0.52 -19.29
C ASN A 101 1.21 0.20 -18.69
N ALA A 102 1.37 0.89 -17.55
CA ALA A 102 0.26 1.51 -16.83
C ALA A 102 -0.54 2.48 -17.72
N ASN A 103 0.15 3.18 -18.63
CA ASN A 103 -0.47 4.10 -19.58
C ASN A 103 -1.46 3.45 -20.56
N THR A 104 -1.31 2.15 -20.86
CA THR A 104 -2.25 1.41 -21.73
C THR A 104 -3.48 0.90 -21.00
N ILE A 105 -3.46 0.93 -19.66
CA ILE A 105 -4.58 0.46 -18.83
C ILE A 105 -5.64 1.57 -18.75
N ASN A 106 -6.91 1.18 -18.84
CA ASN A 106 -8.02 2.09 -18.61
C ASN A 106 -8.02 2.54 -17.14
N TRP A 107 -8.32 3.81 -16.90
CA TRP A 107 -8.33 4.35 -15.54
C TRP A 107 -9.35 3.67 -14.62
N ALA A 108 -10.55 3.37 -15.13
CA ALA A 108 -11.57 2.65 -14.37
C ALA A 108 -11.11 1.21 -14.02
N ASP A 109 -10.33 0.58 -14.90
CA ASP A 109 -9.78 -0.75 -14.65
C ASP A 109 -8.71 -0.71 -13.55
N LEU A 110 -7.83 0.31 -13.53
CA LEU A 110 -6.85 0.51 -12.45
C LEU A 110 -7.55 0.73 -11.09
N LEU A 111 -8.60 1.54 -11.05
CA LEU A 111 -9.35 1.78 -9.81
C LEU A 111 -10.11 0.52 -9.37
N THR A 112 -10.67 -0.23 -10.31
CA THR A 112 -11.29 -1.55 -10.06
C THR A 112 -10.29 -2.54 -9.49
N GLU A 113 -9.10 -2.62 -10.08
CA GLU A 113 -8.02 -3.50 -9.64
C GLU A 113 -7.58 -3.16 -8.21
N MET A 114 -7.35 -1.87 -7.92
CA MET A 114 -7.04 -1.42 -6.55
C MET A 114 -8.14 -1.83 -5.58
N ALA A 115 -9.41 -1.63 -5.93
CA ALA A 115 -10.54 -2.01 -5.08
C ALA A 115 -10.58 -3.53 -4.80
N ILE A 116 -10.33 -4.36 -5.81
CA ILE A 116 -10.30 -5.83 -5.67
C ILE A 116 -9.11 -6.28 -4.82
N VAL A 117 -7.90 -5.74 -5.08
CA VAL A 117 -6.71 -6.02 -4.26
C VAL A 117 -6.99 -5.68 -2.81
N ARG A 118 -7.57 -4.51 -2.54
CA ARG A 118 -7.93 -4.08 -1.19
C ARG A 118 -8.97 -4.96 -0.52
N GLN A 119 -9.98 -5.45 -1.25
CA GLN A 119 -10.93 -6.42 -0.71
C GLN A 119 -10.21 -7.71 -0.29
N GLY A 120 -9.28 -8.21 -1.12
CA GLY A 120 -8.42 -9.34 -0.79
C GLY A 120 -7.59 -9.09 0.48
N THR A 121 -6.98 -7.91 0.59
CA THR A 121 -6.23 -7.47 1.77
C THR A 121 -7.11 -7.46 3.03
N ILE A 122 -8.32 -6.90 2.95
CA ILE A 122 -9.25 -6.88 4.09
C ILE A 122 -9.60 -8.29 4.54
N LEU A 123 -9.90 -9.20 3.61
CA LEU A 123 -10.21 -10.59 3.94
C LEU A 123 -9.00 -11.33 4.53
N LEU A 124 -7.80 -11.06 4.01
CA LEU A 124 -6.54 -11.60 4.53
C LEU A 124 -6.36 -11.21 5.99
N PHE A 125 -6.47 -9.92 6.32
CA PHE A 125 -6.28 -9.44 7.69
C PHE A 125 -7.40 -9.86 8.64
N LYS A 126 -8.64 -10.00 8.17
CA LYS A 126 -9.74 -10.59 8.96
C LYS A 126 -9.50 -12.06 9.31
N SER A 127 -8.72 -12.78 8.51
CA SER A 127 -8.41 -14.21 8.74
C SER A 127 -7.34 -14.45 9.81
N PHE A 128 -6.60 -13.41 10.21
CA PHE A 128 -5.49 -13.55 11.15
C PHE A 128 -5.95 -13.44 12.60
N SER A 129 -5.45 -14.34 13.44
CA SER A 129 -5.58 -14.23 14.89
C SER A 129 -4.67 -13.15 15.47
N GLU A 130 -4.96 -12.70 16.69
CA GLU A 130 -4.08 -11.78 17.46
C GLU A 130 -2.63 -12.27 17.52
N GLU A 131 -2.43 -13.58 17.69
CA GLU A 131 -1.09 -14.18 17.71
C GLU A 131 -0.41 -14.12 16.33
N SER A 132 -1.17 -14.32 15.25
CA SER A 132 -0.64 -14.19 13.89
C SER A 132 -0.28 -12.74 13.56
N LEU A 133 -1.09 -11.78 14.02
CA LEU A 133 -0.85 -10.35 13.84
C LEU A 133 0.44 -9.86 14.50
N LYS A 134 0.87 -10.49 15.61
CA LYS A 134 2.11 -10.16 16.32
C LYS A 134 3.36 -10.87 15.77
N ARG A 135 3.22 -11.81 14.84
CA ARG A 135 4.37 -12.52 14.26
C ARG A 135 5.26 -11.55 13.51
N ILE A 136 6.57 -11.69 13.72
CA ILE A 136 7.62 -10.92 13.07
C ILE A 136 8.31 -11.82 12.03
N GLY A 137 8.48 -11.29 10.83
CA GLY A 137 9.36 -11.83 9.80
C GLY A 137 10.40 -10.80 9.37
N VAL A 138 11.21 -11.17 8.37
CA VAL A 138 12.23 -10.30 7.79
C VAL A 138 11.87 -10.01 6.34
N GLY A 139 11.73 -8.72 6.01
CA GLY A 139 11.46 -8.24 4.66
C GLY A 139 12.39 -7.07 4.35
N SER A 140 13.02 -7.08 3.18
CA SER A 140 14.05 -6.07 2.83
C SER A 140 15.12 -5.93 3.94
N GLU A 141 15.58 -7.06 4.49
CA GLU A 141 16.59 -7.11 5.57
C GLU A 141 16.18 -6.45 6.89
N LYS A 142 14.90 -6.10 7.07
CA LYS A 142 14.38 -5.47 8.29
C LYS A 142 13.25 -6.28 8.89
N ASN A 143 13.18 -6.25 10.22
CA ASN A 143 12.07 -6.86 10.95
C ASN A 143 10.77 -6.13 10.65
N MET A 144 9.70 -6.90 10.49
CA MET A 144 8.37 -6.36 10.32
C MET A 144 7.31 -7.32 10.85
N SER A 145 6.37 -6.81 11.65
CA SER A 145 5.24 -7.62 12.11
C SER A 145 4.10 -7.63 11.11
N VAL A 146 3.26 -8.67 11.17
CA VAL A 146 2.05 -8.77 10.33
C VAL A 146 1.14 -7.56 10.54
N ARG A 147 0.91 -7.14 11.79
CA ARG A 147 0.09 -5.95 12.08
C ARG A 147 0.72 -4.66 11.53
N ALA A 148 2.05 -4.51 11.60
CA ALA A 148 2.71 -3.34 11.02
C ALA A 148 2.46 -3.26 9.50
N ILE A 149 2.46 -4.39 8.79
CA ILE A 149 2.11 -4.44 7.37
C ILE A 149 0.67 -3.97 7.13
N GLY A 150 -0.28 -4.41 7.95
CA GLY A 150 -1.69 -4.00 7.81
C GLY A 150 -1.89 -2.49 7.93
N PHE A 151 -1.21 -1.84 8.88
CA PHE A 151 -1.21 -0.38 8.99
C PHE A 151 -0.46 0.28 7.82
N LEU A 152 0.62 -0.34 7.33
CA LEU A 152 1.39 0.15 6.19
C LEU A 152 0.58 0.19 4.90
N CYS A 153 -0.27 -0.79 4.61
CA CYS A 153 -1.12 -0.76 3.41
C CYS A 153 -2.00 0.51 3.38
N SER A 154 -2.56 0.92 4.53
CA SER A 154 -3.37 2.13 4.62
C SER A 154 -2.51 3.39 4.56
N GLY A 155 -1.43 3.44 5.34
CA GLY A 155 -0.54 4.60 5.42
C GLY A 155 0.17 4.91 4.10
N HIS A 156 0.61 3.87 3.38
CA HIS A 156 1.24 3.99 2.05
C HIS A 156 0.27 4.56 1.01
N GLN A 157 -0.95 4.00 0.93
CA GLN A 157 -1.99 4.52 0.03
C GLN A 157 -2.33 5.98 0.33
N ILE A 158 -2.48 6.34 1.61
CA ILE A 158 -2.77 7.72 2.03
C ILE A 158 -1.62 8.67 1.66
N HIS A 159 -0.38 8.25 1.87
CA HIS A 159 0.78 9.05 1.47
C HIS A 159 0.81 9.36 -0.02
N HIS A 160 0.62 8.35 -0.88
CA HIS A 160 0.63 8.58 -2.32
C HIS A 160 -0.60 9.37 -2.78
N LEU A 161 -1.76 9.17 -2.15
CA LEU A 161 -2.94 10.01 -2.42
C LEU A 161 -2.69 11.48 -2.09
N ASN A 162 -1.97 11.77 -1.00
CA ASN A 162 -1.59 13.14 -0.64
C ASN A 162 -0.62 13.73 -1.67
N ILE A 163 0.37 12.96 -2.14
CA ILE A 163 1.27 13.38 -3.22
C ILE A 163 0.49 13.72 -4.49
N LEU A 164 -0.49 12.89 -4.86
CA LEU A 164 -1.36 13.17 -6.00
C LEU A 164 -2.08 14.50 -5.82
N LYS A 165 -2.78 14.69 -4.68
CA LYS A 165 -3.50 15.92 -4.35
C LYS A 165 -2.62 17.18 -4.34
N GLU A 166 -1.38 17.07 -3.86
CA GLU A 166 -0.46 18.21 -3.73
C GLU A 166 0.20 18.63 -5.04
N ARG A 167 0.42 17.69 -5.98
CA ARG A 167 1.31 17.92 -7.14
C ARG A 167 0.66 17.71 -8.50
N TYR A 168 -0.47 17.00 -8.55
CA TYR A 168 -1.07 16.58 -9.83
C TYR A 168 -2.46 17.16 -10.08
N PHE A 169 -3.21 17.46 -9.02
CA PHE A 169 -4.48 18.17 -9.12
C PHE A 169 -4.20 19.63 -9.46
#